data_AF-A0A496AL63-F1
#
_entry.id   AF-A0A496AL63-F1
#
_cell.length_a   1.000
_cell.length_b   1.000
_cell.length_c   1.000
_cell.angle_alpha   90.00
_cell.angle_beta   90.00
_cell.angle_gamma   90.00
#
_symmetry.space_group_name_H-M   'P 1'
#
loop_
_entity.id
_entity.type
_entity.pdbx_description
1 polymer ?
#
loop_
_entity_poly.entity_id
_entity_poly.type
_entity_poly.pdbx_seq_one_letter_code
_entity_poly.pdbx_strand_id
1 'polypeptide(L)'
;MVDFGSLPNRIQQIAKAELQPDEQICLCVLGRSSLLHPDFVLITNRRVLILDEKYMGSLAVSYANVRCNLPFSDINTVNLARFLKHRILGQARLEINVKRNMYCIDNMSYREARRAHTLIAQHIQNENGHILDIPDCTT
;
A
#
# COMPACT_ATOMS: atom_id res chain seq x y z
N MET A 1 -3.53 8.30 -9.29
CA MET A 1 -3.16 6.90 -9.58
C MET A 1 -1.76 6.97 -10.11
N VAL A 2 -0.83 6.51 -9.31
CA VAL A 2 0.56 6.43 -9.70
C VAL A 2 0.67 5.16 -10.53
N ASP A 3 1.18 5.28 -11.75
CA ASP A 3 1.48 4.09 -12.54
C ASP A 3 2.72 3.42 -11.95
N PHE A 4 2.78 2.08 -11.95
CA PHE A 4 3.98 1.37 -11.47
C PHE A 4 5.23 1.81 -12.23
N GLY A 5 5.11 2.07 -13.54
CA GLY A 5 6.20 2.60 -14.37
C GLY A 5 6.68 4.00 -13.98
N SER A 6 5.86 4.76 -13.23
CA SER A 6 6.21 6.11 -12.76
C SER A 6 6.91 6.14 -11.39
N LEU A 7 7.05 4.99 -10.72
CA LEU A 7 7.76 4.88 -9.45
C LEU A 7 9.28 5.05 -9.64
N PRO A 8 10.04 5.45 -8.60
CA PRO A 8 11.49 5.47 -8.68
C PRO A 8 12.05 4.11 -9.09
N ASN A 9 13.08 4.07 -9.95
CA ASN A 9 13.65 2.83 -10.50
C ASN A 9 14.02 1.81 -9.40
N ARG A 10 14.53 2.29 -8.25
CA ARG A 10 14.90 1.43 -7.12
C ARG A 10 13.69 0.75 -6.48
N ILE A 11 12.59 1.48 -6.34
CA ILE A 11 11.30 0.95 -5.87
C ILE A 11 10.76 -0.08 -6.87
N GLN A 12 10.84 0.20 -8.17
CA GLN A 12 10.43 -0.77 -9.19
C GLN A 12 11.27 -2.05 -9.15
N GLN A 13 12.59 -1.93 -8.98
CA GLN A 13 13.51 -3.07 -8.92
C GLN A 13 13.23 -3.96 -7.72
N ILE A 14 13.09 -3.39 -6.52
CA ILE A 14 12.78 -4.19 -5.32
C ILE A 14 11.38 -4.79 -5.42
N ALA A 15 10.39 -4.05 -5.92
CA ALA A 15 9.04 -4.58 -6.14
C ALA A 15 9.09 -5.80 -7.06
N LYS A 16 9.75 -5.70 -8.22
CA LYS A 16 9.90 -6.84 -9.15
C LYS A 16 10.63 -8.04 -8.54
N ALA A 17 11.59 -7.80 -7.65
CA ALA A 17 12.29 -8.88 -6.95
C ALA A 17 11.42 -9.58 -5.89
N GLU A 18 10.48 -8.85 -5.29
CA GLU A 18 9.54 -9.38 -4.31
C GLU A 18 8.36 -10.11 -4.97
N LEU A 19 7.89 -9.66 -6.14
CA LEU A 19 6.71 -10.19 -6.81
C LEU A 19 6.90 -11.64 -7.29
N GLN A 20 5.87 -12.46 -7.09
CA GLN A 20 5.81 -13.80 -7.68
C GLN A 20 5.43 -13.74 -9.17
N PRO A 21 5.76 -14.76 -9.99
CA PRO A 21 5.51 -14.74 -11.44
C PRO A 21 4.04 -14.53 -11.85
N ASP A 22 3.09 -14.94 -11.00
CA ASP A 22 1.64 -14.80 -11.18
C ASP A 22 1.03 -13.67 -10.34
N GLU A 23 1.86 -12.88 -9.67
CA GLU A 23 1.45 -11.75 -8.87
C GLU A 23 1.39 -10.49 -9.73
N GLN A 24 0.24 -9.81 -9.71
CA GLN A 24 -0.01 -8.60 -10.49
C GLN A 24 -0.27 -7.43 -9.56
N ILE A 25 0.31 -6.27 -9.89
CA ILE A 25 0.04 -5.03 -9.16
C ILE A 25 -1.29 -4.46 -9.64
N CYS A 26 -2.27 -4.42 -8.75
CA CYS A 26 -3.61 -3.89 -9.01
C CYS A 26 -3.70 -2.39 -8.71
N LEU A 27 -2.90 -1.89 -7.77
CA LEU A 27 -2.89 -0.47 -7.41
C LEU A 27 -1.54 -0.02 -6.83
N CYS A 28 -1.04 1.13 -7.27
CA CYS A 28 0.05 1.86 -6.63
C CYS A 28 -0.46 3.19 -6.06
N VAL A 29 -0.16 3.44 -4.79
CA VAL A 29 -0.50 4.69 -4.11
C VAL A 29 0.65 5.19 -3.25
N LEU A 30 0.70 6.50 -3.06
CA LEU A 30 1.68 7.15 -2.20
C LEU A 30 1.05 7.49 -0.86
N GLY A 31 1.77 7.17 0.21
CA GLY A 31 1.46 7.58 1.55
C GLY A 31 2.71 8.00 2.29
N ARG A 32 2.59 8.14 3.60
CA ARG A 32 3.71 8.46 4.50
C ARG A 32 3.43 7.89 5.89
N SER A 33 4.30 7.05 6.43
CA SER A 33 4.32 6.76 7.88
C SER A 33 5.38 7.56 8.61
N SER A 34 6.23 8.30 7.89
CA SER A 34 7.16 9.28 8.46
C SER A 34 7.02 10.63 7.74
N LEU A 35 7.36 11.74 8.41
CA LEU A 35 7.24 13.07 7.81
C LEU A 35 8.15 13.27 6.59
N LEU A 36 9.29 12.58 6.57
CA LEU A 36 10.40 12.84 5.65
C LEU A 36 10.49 11.84 4.49
N HIS A 37 9.93 10.64 4.63
CA HIS A 37 10.07 9.59 3.63
C HIS A 37 8.71 9.12 3.12
N PRO A 38 8.51 9.12 1.78
CA PRO A 38 7.29 8.58 1.19
C PRO A 38 7.26 7.07 1.32
N ASP A 39 6.05 6.56 1.47
CA ASP A 39 5.75 5.15 1.36
C ASP A 39 5.14 4.88 0.00
N PHE A 40 5.71 3.89 -0.67
CA PHE A 40 5.20 3.34 -1.92
C PHE A 40 4.39 2.11 -1.58
N VAL A 41 3.07 2.24 -1.63
CA VAL A 41 2.15 1.17 -1.29
C VAL A 41 1.70 0.52 -2.59
N LEU A 42 2.05 -0.76 -2.74
CA LEU A 42 1.68 -1.62 -3.84
C LEU A 42 0.65 -2.62 -3.32
N ILE A 43 -0.53 -2.62 -3.93
CA ILE A 43 -1.57 -3.62 -3.66
C ILE A 43 -1.60 -4.55 -4.85
N THR A 44 -1.35 -5.82 -4.59
CA THR A 44 -1.34 -6.87 -5.60
C THR A 44 -2.60 -7.71 -5.49
N ASN A 45 -2.76 -8.68 -6.39
CA ASN A 45 -3.79 -9.71 -6.27
C ASN A 45 -3.58 -10.67 -5.08
N ARG A 46 -2.46 -10.56 -4.34
CA ARG A 46 -2.11 -11.47 -3.21
C ARG A 46 -1.87 -10.77 -1.88
N ARG A 47 -1.41 -9.52 -1.89
CA ARG A 47 -0.93 -8.86 -0.67
C ARG A 47 -0.88 -7.34 -0.81
N VAL A 48 -0.64 -6.70 0.33
CA VAL A 48 -0.18 -5.31 0.41
C VAL A 48 1.32 -5.30 0.68
N LEU A 49 2.09 -4.72 -0.23
CA LEU A 49 3.53 -4.52 -0.11
C LEU A 49 3.80 -3.02 0.06
N ILE A 50 4.50 -2.65 1.13
CA ILE A 50 4.87 -1.25 1.40
C ILE A 50 6.38 -1.13 1.38
N LEU A 51 6.86 -0.25 0.50
CA LEU A 51 8.26 0.03 0.28
C LEU A 51 8.57 1.46 0.72
N ASP A 52 9.76 1.67 1.28
CA ASP A 52 10.29 2.99 1.58
C ASP A 52 11.70 3.17 1.01
N GLU A 53 12.14 4.42 0.85
CA GLU A 53 13.53 4.73 0.57
C GLU A 53 14.22 5.21 1.84
N LYS A 54 15.29 4.52 2.23
CA LYS A 54 16.12 4.87 3.38
C LYS A 54 17.46 5.41 2.92
N TYR A 55 17.98 6.38 3.69
CA TYR A 55 19.28 6.99 3.42
C TYR A 55 20.29 6.50 4.45
N MET A 56 21.45 6.04 3.99
CA MET A 56 22.57 5.65 4.85
C MET A 56 23.49 6.85 5.12
N GLY A 57 23.23 7.55 6.23
CA GLY A 57 24.15 8.56 6.80
C GLY A 57 24.62 9.65 5.83
N SER A 58 25.83 10.18 6.07
CA SER A 58 26.45 11.28 5.31
C SER A 58 26.90 10.91 3.89
N LEU A 59 26.70 9.66 3.45
CA LEU A 59 27.25 9.15 2.19
C LEU A 59 26.35 9.41 0.97
N ALA A 60 25.22 10.11 1.13
CA ALA A 60 24.26 10.37 0.05
C ALA A 60 23.77 9.11 -0.69
N VAL A 61 23.93 7.92 -0.08
CA VAL A 61 23.44 6.66 -0.63
C VAL A 61 22.05 6.40 -0.06
N SER A 62 21.05 6.26 -0.94
CA SER A 62 19.73 5.74 -0.57
C SER A 62 19.51 4.33 -1.12
N TYR A 63 18.74 3.54 -0.39
CA TYR A 63 18.33 2.20 -0.77
C TYR A 63 16.83 2.03 -0.59
N ALA A 64 16.21 1.20 -1.43
CA ALA A 64 14.83 0.80 -1.27
C ALA A 64 14.75 -0.32 -0.23
N ASN A 65 13.74 -0.28 0.63
CA ASN A 65 13.54 -1.23 1.70
C ASN A 65 12.09 -1.71 1.73
N VAL A 66 11.91 -3.01 1.98
CA VAL A 66 10.58 -3.58 2.25
C VAL A 66 10.24 -3.26 3.69
N ARG A 67 9.32 -2.32 3.89
CA ARG A 67 8.86 -1.99 5.23
C ARG A 67 7.76 -2.92 5.70
N CYS A 68 6.90 -3.36 4.79
CA CYS A 68 5.76 -4.19 5.11
C CYS A 68 5.43 -5.13 3.96
N ASN A 69 5.14 -6.39 4.29
CA ASN A 69 4.71 -7.42 3.34
C ASN A 69 3.55 -8.16 4.02
N LEU A 70 2.32 -7.85 3.60
CA LEU A 70 1.09 -8.32 4.26
C LEU A 70 0.23 -9.12 3.28
N PRO A 71 0.33 -10.47 3.31
CA PRO A 71 -0.68 -11.33 2.69
C PRO A 71 -2.08 -10.93 3.15
N PHE A 72 -3.08 -10.98 2.25
CA PHE A 72 -4.45 -10.65 2.64
C PHE A 72 -4.97 -11.54 3.77
N SER A 73 -4.50 -12.79 3.84
CA SER A 73 -4.85 -13.77 4.86
C SER A 73 -4.40 -13.40 6.27
N ASP A 74 -3.43 -12.49 6.38
CA ASP A 74 -2.96 -11.95 7.66
C ASP A 74 -3.69 -10.66 8.07
N ILE A 75 -4.48 -10.06 7.17
CA ILE A 75 -5.19 -8.80 7.40
C ILE A 75 -6.58 -9.10 7.95
N ASN A 76 -6.82 -8.70 9.19
CA ASN A 76 -8.13 -8.87 9.84
C ASN A 76 -9.13 -7.82 9.37
N THR A 77 -8.71 -6.54 9.36
CA THR A 77 -9.58 -5.42 8.97
C THR A 77 -8.75 -4.28 8.39
N VAL A 78 -9.32 -3.56 7.44
CA VAL A 78 -8.78 -2.29 6.92
C VAL A 78 -9.76 -1.16 7.24
N ASN A 79 -9.26 -0.04 7.76
CA ASN A 79 -10.07 1.11 8.14
C ASN A 79 -9.52 2.39 7.50
N LEU A 80 -10.43 3.36 7.31
CA LEU A 80 -10.08 4.68 6.80
C LEU A 80 -10.35 5.75 7.87
N ALA A 81 -9.29 6.39 8.35
CA ALA A 81 -9.38 7.44 9.36
C ALA A 81 -9.14 8.83 8.77
N ARG A 82 -9.96 9.82 9.17
CA ARG A 82 -9.84 11.22 8.75
C ARG A 82 -9.95 12.19 9.92
N PHE A 83 -8.79 12.53 10.49
CA PHE A 83 -8.68 13.61 11.46
C PHE A 83 -8.92 14.98 10.81
N LEU A 84 -9.15 16.02 11.62
CA LEU A 84 -9.44 17.37 11.13
C LEU A 84 -8.37 17.87 10.14
N LYS A 85 -7.09 17.67 10.45
CA LYS A 85 -5.96 17.98 9.54
C LYS A 85 -6.05 17.29 8.18
N HIS A 86 -6.49 16.02 8.17
CA HIS A 86 -6.65 15.25 6.93
C HIS A 86 -7.83 15.77 6.12
N ARG A 87 -8.91 16.22 6.77
CA ARG A 87 -10.06 16.80 6.07
C ARG A 87 -9.69 18.08 5.34
N ILE A 88 -8.96 18.97 6.01
CA ILE A 88 -8.50 20.26 5.46
C ILE A 88 -7.57 20.03 4.26
N LEU A 89 -6.65 19.06 4.36
CA LEU A 89 -5.67 18.77 3.31
C LEU A 89 -6.17 17.79 2.23
N GLY A 90 -7.43 17.37 2.26
CA GLY A 90 -7.96 16.38 1.31
C GLY A 90 -7.32 14.99 1.43
N GLN A 91 -6.74 14.68 2.59
CA GLN A 91 -6.00 13.46 2.88
C GLN A 91 -6.81 12.48 3.75
N ALA A 92 -6.24 11.30 3.98
CA ALA A 92 -6.70 10.29 4.91
C ALA A 92 -5.55 9.42 5.41
N ARG A 93 -5.83 8.65 6.48
CA ARG A 93 -4.98 7.58 6.99
C ARG A 93 -5.63 6.24 6.66
N LEU A 94 -4.84 5.32 6.13
CA LEU A 94 -5.23 3.93 5.96
C LEU A 94 -4.66 3.12 7.13
N GLU A 95 -5.52 2.39 7.83
CA GLU A 95 -5.15 1.57 8.98
C GLU A 95 -5.38 0.10 8.63
N ILE A 96 -4.31 -0.68 8.57
CA ILE A 96 -4.33 -2.10 8.24
C ILE A 96 -4.06 -2.87 9.53
N ASN A 97 -5.09 -3.54 10.04
CA ASN A 97 -5.00 -4.31 11.28
C ASN A 97 -4.71 -5.78 10.96
N VAL A 98 -3.65 -6.29 11.58
CA VAL A 98 -3.29 -7.71 11.58
C VAL A 98 -3.38 -8.24 13.02
N LYS A 99 -3.27 -9.55 13.23
CA LYS A 99 -3.55 -10.21 14.54
C LYS A 99 -2.96 -9.53 15.79
N ARG A 100 -1.77 -8.95 15.71
CA ARG A 100 -1.08 -8.33 16.87
C ARG A 100 -0.54 -6.92 16.61
N ASN A 101 -0.75 -6.37 15.43
CA ASN A 101 -0.16 -5.10 15.02
C ASN A 101 -1.13 -4.30 14.16
N MET A 102 -0.93 -2.99 14.13
CA MET A 102 -1.63 -2.09 13.22
C MET A 102 -0.60 -1.32 12.40
N TYR A 103 -0.70 -1.43 11.08
CA TYR A 103 0.10 -0.64 10.15
C TYR A 103 -0.69 0.58 9.71
N CYS A 104 -0.02 1.73 9.71
CA CYS A 104 -0.68 3.00 9.43
C CYS A 104 0.06 3.72 8.33
N ILE A 105 -0.67 4.08 7.28
CA ILE A 105 -0.18 4.86 6.15
C ILE A 105 -0.92 6.19 6.20
N ASP A 106 -0.24 7.25 6.63
CA ASP A 106 -0.81 8.59 6.74
C ASP A 106 -0.64 9.39 5.44
N ASN A 107 -1.29 10.55 5.39
CA ASN A 107 -1.14 11.58 4.35
C ASN A 107 -1.42 11.10 2.91
N MET A 108 -2.14 10.00 2.75
CA MET A 108 -2.62 9.56 1.44
C MET A 108 -3.70 10.52 0.96
N SER A 109 -3.81 10.76 -0.35
CA SER A 109 -4.98 11.48 -0.87
C SER A 109 -6.25 10.69 -0.55
N TYR A 110 -7.34 11.37 -0.14
CA TYR A 110 -8.57 10.68 0.28
C TYR A 110 -9.11 9.75 -0.81
N ARG A 111 -9.00 10.16 -2.08
CA ARG A 111 -9.42 9.36 -3.23
C ARG A 111 -8.62 8.06 -3.33
N GLU A 112 -7.31 8.13 -3.19
CA GLU A 112 -6.43 6.95 -3.28
C GLU A 112 -6.57 6.05 -2.06
N ALA A 113 -6.66 6.63 -0.87
CA ALA A 113 -6.90 5.88 0.36
C ALA A 113 -8.23 5.12 0.32
N ARG A 114 -9.29 5.74 -0.20
CA ARG A 114 -10.59 5.07 -0.40
C ARG A 114 -10.50 3.92 -1.40
N ARG A 115 -9.78 4.09 -2.51
CA ARG A 115 -9.57 3.02 -3.50
C ARG A 115 -8.77 1.86 -2.91
N ALA A 116 -7.67 2.16 -2.23
CA ALA A 116 -6.85 1.18 -1.52
C ALA A 116 -7.68 0.40 -0.49
N HIS A 117 -8.47 1.11 0.33
CA HIS A 117 -9.38 0.50 1.28
C HIS A 117 -10.36 -0.45 0.60
N THR A 118 -11.07 -0.01 -0.44
CA THR A 118 -12.04 -0.85 -1.16
C THR A 118 -11.39 -2.11 -1.72
N LEU A 119 -10.23 -1.97 -2.38
CA LEU A 119 -9.54 -3.10 -2.99
C LEU A 119 -9.08 -4.12 -1.94
N ILE A 120 -8.47 -3.66 -0.84
CA ILE A 120 -8.04 -4.54 0.26
C ILE A 120 -9.25 -5.23 0.91
N ALA A 121 -10.33 -4.48 1.17
CA ALA A 121 -11.54 -5.03 1.79
C ALA A 121 -12.18 -6.12 0.91
N GLN A 122 -12.20 -5.94 -0.42
CA GLN A 122 -12.69 -6.94 -1.37
C GLN A 122 -11.85 -8.23 -1.31
N HIS A 123 -10.52 -8.11 -1.31
CA HIS A 123 -9.66 -9.29 -1.19
C HIS A 123 -9.86 -10.04 0.13
N ILE A 124 -9.97 -9.33 1.26
CA ILE A 124 -10.25 -9.94 2.57
C ILE A 124 -11.60 -10.70 2.56
N GLN A 125 -12.64 -10.13 1.95
CA GLN A 125 -13.96 -10.78 1.87
C GLN A 125 -13.93 -12.05 1.01
N ASN A 126 -13.21 -11.99 -0.11
CA ASN A 126 -13.07 -13.13 -1.02
C ASN A 126 -12.31 -14.29 -0.39
N GLU A 127 -11.25 -14.02 0.38
CA GLU A 127 -10.52 -15.07 1.11
C GLU A 127 -11.35 -15.70 2.24
N ASN A 128 -12.29 -14.95 2.82
CA ASN A 128 -13.20 -15.44 3.86
C ASN A 128 -14.50 -16.08 3.29
N GLY A 129 -14.58 -16.32 1.98
CA GLY A 129 -15.68 -17.08 1.36
C GLY A 129 -16.95 -16.28 1.05
N HIS A 130 -16.92 -14.95 1.11
CA HIS A 130 -17.99 -14.11 0.57
C HIS A 130 -17.64 -13.71 -0.86
N ILE A 131 -18.12 -14.51 -1.82
CA ILE A 131 -17.94 -14.26 -3.26
C ILE A 131 -18.61 -12.93 -3.63
N LEU A 132 -17.82 -11.91 -3.94
CA LEU A 132 -18.25 -10.79 -4.76
C LEU A 132 -17.34 -10.73 -5.98
N ASP A 133 -17.97 -10.78 -7.16
CA ASP A 133 -17.32 -10.70 -8.47
C ASP A 133 -16.33 -9.53 -8.49
N ILE A 134 -15.05 -9.86 -8.68
CA ILE A 134 -13.99 -8.87 -8.86
C ILE A 134 -14.21 -8.29 -10.27
N PRO A 135 -14.32 -6.95 -10.45
CA PRO A 135 -14.20 -6.39 -11.78
C PRO A 135 -12.81 -6.71 -12.30
N ASP A 136 -12.76 -7.42 -13.43
CA ASP A 136 -11.52 -7.80 -14.11
C ASP A 136 -10.49 -6.65 -14.03
N CYS A 137 -9.30 -6.98 -13.54
CA CYS A 137 -8.14 -6.09 -13.58
C CYS A 137 -7.64 -5.98 -15.03
N THR A 138 -8.49 -5.52 -15.93
CA THR A 138 -8.11 -5.16 -17.29
C THR A 138 -7.80 -3.67 -17.31
N THR A 139 -6.51 -3.37 -17.52
CA THR A 139 -5.98 -2.08 -17.97
C THR A 139 -6.75 -1.51 -19.14
#